data_AF-A0A835G7Y0-F1
#
_entry.id   AF-A0A835G7Y0-F1
#
_cell.length_a   1.000
_cell.length_b   1.000
_cell.length_c   1.000
_cell.angle_alpha   90.00
_cell.angle_beta   90.00
_cell.angle_gamma   90.00
#
_symmetry.space_group_name_H-M   'P 1'
#
loop_
_entity.id
_entity.type
_entity.pdbx_description
1 polymer ?
#
loop_
_entity_poly.entity_id
_entity_poly.type
_entity_poly.pdbx_seq_one_letter_code
_entity_poly.pdbx_strand_id
1 'polypeptide(L)'
;MVNINKFLWMVRIGGSTDRGAHIREADYYTPSGEFRVDADGSQTLLNCLMYKMSYYKFGLVYTEGGRPPGFDRVRGAEIGNKDFNLDVLEEAYTTEHWLVRIYKVKPLPNRGV
;
A
#
# COMPACT_ATOMS: atom_id res chain seq x y z
N MET A 1 1.66 -8.18 -8.01
CA MET A 1 1.78 -7.50 -6.70
C MET A 1 1.17 -8.37 -5.59
N VAL A 2 1.98 -9.24 -4.97
CA VAL A 2 1.50 -10.43 -4.21
C VAL A 2 1.37 -10.18 -2.70
N ASN A 3 2.01 -9.14 -2.15
CA ASN A 3 2.14 -8.97 -0.69
C ASN A 3 0.86 -8.51 0.05
N ILE A 4 -0.12 -7.93 -0.64
CA ILE A 4 -1.34 -7.46 0.04
C ILE A 4 -2.21 -8.63 0.55
N ASN A 5 -2.18 -9.81 -0.07
CA ASN A 5 -2.97 -10.95 0.42
C ASN A 5 -2.48 -11.47 1.78
N LYS A 6 -1.20 -11.25 2.10
CA LYS A 6 -0.62 -11.59 3.41
C LYS A 6 -0.63 -10.41 4.38
N PHE A 7 -1.20 -9.26 3.99
CA PHE A 7 -1.19 -8.04 4.79
C PHE A 7 -1.89 -8.20 6.14
N LEU A 8 -3.08 -8.79 6.15
CA LEU A 8 -3.83 -8.99 7.39
C LEU A 8 -3.08 -9.90 8.39
N TRP A 9 -2.31 -10.88 7.90
CA TRP A 9 -1.43 -11.68 8.77
C TRP A 9 -0.36 -10.82 9.43
N MET A 10 0.26 -9.89 8.69
CA MET A 10 1.25 -8.96 9.25
C MET A 10 0.62 -8.05 10.31
N VAL A 11 -0.61 -7.57 10.07
CA VAL A 11 -1.37 -6.75 11.03
C VAL A 11 -1.68 -7.52 12.30
N ARG A 12 -2.15 -8.77 12.19
CA ARG A 12 -2.42 -9.65 13.34
C ARG A 12 -1.18 -9.93 14.18
N ILE A 13 -0.04 -10.20 13.53
CA ILE A 13 1.23 -10.46 14.22
C ILE A 13 1.77 -9.18 14.85
N GLY A 14 1.66 -8.03 14.19
CA GLY A 14 2.09 -6.74 14.75
C GLY A 14 1.25 -6.34 15.96
N GLY A 15 -0.08 -6.49 15.86
CA GLY A 15 -1.05 -6.12 16.89
C GLY A 15 -1.04 -7.02 18.12
N SER A 16 -0.47 -8.22 18.06
CA SER A 16 -0.38 -9.12 19.22
C SER A 16 0.74 -8.79 20.21
N THR A 17 1.55 -7.76 19.91
CA THR A 17 2.67 -7.34 20.77
C THR A 17 2.29 -6.11 21.61
N ASP A 18 2.88 -5.96 22.79
CA ASP A 18 2.60 -4.83 23.69
C ASP A 18 2.88 -3.47 23.02
N ARG A 19 3.94 -3.39 22.21
CA ARG A 19 4.29 -2.18 21.44
C ARG A 19 3.35 -1.92 20.27
N GLY A 20 2.68 -2.97 19.78
CA GLY A 20 1.77 -2.94 18.64
C GLY A 20 0.29 -2.86 19.02
N ALA A 21 -0.07 -2.67 20.29
CA ALA A 21 -1.47 -2.62 20.74
C ALA A 21 -2.33 -1.54 20.05
N HIS A 22 -1.69 -0.56 19.41
CA HIS A 22 -2.32 0.47 18.58
C HIS A 22 -2.69 0.00 17.16
N ILE A 23 -2.19 -1.17 16.73
CA ILE A 23 -2.47 -1.79 15.44
C ILE A 23 -3.67 -2.72 15.61
N ARG A 24 -4.83 -2.33 15.09
CA ARG A 24 -6.06 -3.13 15.16
C ARG A 24 -6.47 -3.55 13.77
N GLU A 25 -6.78 -4.84 13.58
CA GLU A 25 -7.21 -5.37 12.30
C GLU A 25 -8.49 -4.68 11.78
N ALA A 26 -9.42 -4.38 12.70
CA ALA A 26 -10.66 -3.68 12.41
C ALA A 26 -10.45 -2.33 11.69
N ASP A 27 -9.37 -1.61 12.00
CA ASP A 27 -9.08 -0.29 11.44
C ASP A 27 -8.75 -0.34 9.94
N TYR A 28 -8.41 -1.53 9.42
CA TYR A 28 -8.08 -1.75 8.01
C TYR A 28 -9.28 -2.16 7.16
N TYR A 29 -10.42 -2.51 7.78
CA TYR A 29 -11.66 -2.79 7.07
C TYR A 29 -12.50 -1.53 6.88
N THR A 30 -13.36 -1.54 5.88
CA THR A 30 -14.41 -0.54 5.70
C THR A 30 -15.47 -0.64 6.81
N PRO A 31 -16.35 0.36 6.98
CA PRO A 31 -17.46 0.28 7.94
C PRO A 31 -18.41 -0.91 7.72
N SER A 32 -18.49 -1.42 6.49
CA SER A 32 -19.24 -2.62 6.12
C SER A 32 -18.48 -3.94 6.40
N GLY A 33 -17.22 -3.87 6.86
CA GLY A 33 -16.38 -5.03 7.15
C GLY A 33 -15.62 -5.59 5.93
N GLU A 34 -15.64 -4.90 4.79
CA GLU A 34 -14.96 -5.34 3.57
C GLU A 34 -13.51 -4.85 3.53
N PHE A 35 -12.60 -5.66 2.99
CA PHE A 35 -11.20 -5.29 2.76
C PHE A 35 -11.01 -4.78 1.33
N ARG A 36 -11.03 -3.45 1.15
CA ARG A 36 -11.02 -2.80 -0.17
C ARG A 36 -9.82 -1.88 -0.34
N VAL A 37 -9.24 -1.89 -1.55
CA VAL A 37 -8.07 -1.05 -1.92
C VAL A 37 -8.44 0.13 -2.82
N ASP A 38 -9.72 0.24 -3.16
CA ASP A 38 -10.31 1.33 -3.92
C ASP A 38 -10.59 2.54 -3.04
N ALA A 39 -11.26 3.55 -3.60
CA ALA A 39 -11.56 4.80 -2.92
C ALA A 39 -12.46 4.63 -1.68
N ASP A 40 -13.23 3.54 -1.61
CA ASP A 40 -14.08 3.23 -0.47
C ASP A 40 -13.33 2.47 0.64
N GLY A 41 -12.05 2.13 0.40
CA GLY A 41 -11.18 1.49 1.37
C GLY A 41 -10.97 2.32 2.64
N SER A 42 -10.59 1.66 3.73
CA SER A 42 -10.31 2.36 4.98
C SER A 42 -9.15 3.35 4.84
N GLN A 43 -9.30 4.53 5.45
CA GLN A 43 -8.25 5.55 5.40
C GLN A 43 -6.92 5.05 6.00
N THR A 44 -7.01 4.17 7.01
CA THR A 44 -5.85 3.49 7.61
C THR A 44 -5.12 2.62 6.59
N LEU A 45 -5.84 1.85 5.77
CA LEU A 45 -5.24 1.03 4.73
C LEU A 45 -4.64 1.89 3.61
N LEU A 46 -5.37 2.88 3.10
CA LEU A 46 -4.90 3.74 2.01
C LEU A 46 -3.68 4.59 2.39
N ASN A 47 -3.50 4.88 3.68
CA ASN A 47 -2.33 5.60 4.21
C ASN A 47 -1.21 4.71 4.72
N CYS A 48 -1.40 3.38 4.80
CA CYS A 48 -0.40 2.51 5.39
C CYS A 48 0.86 2.43 4.51
N LEU A 49 2.01 2.20 5.15
CA LEU A 49 3.29 2.10 4.45
C LEU A 49 3.26 1.00 3.38
N MET A 50 2.62 -0.14 3.66
CA MET A 50 2.52 -1.24 2.70
C MET A 50 1.73 -0.86 1.45
N TYR A 51 0.62 -0.12 1.60
CA TYR A 51 -0.15 0.38 0.46
C TYR A 51 0.69 1.32 -0.38
N LYS A 52 1.35 2.29 0.27
CA LYS A 52 2.21 3.26 -0.41
C LYS A 52 3.36 2.59 -1.16
N MET A 53 4.09 1.67 -0.52
CA MET A 53 5.17 0.93 -1.18
C MET A 53 4.67 0.00 -2.30
N SER A 54 3.46 -0.54 -2.19
CA SER A 54 2.92 -1.39 -3.25
C SER A 54 2.55 -0.53 -4.45
N TYR A 55 1.69 0.48 -4.26
CA TYR A 55 1.08 1.24 -5.34
C TYR A 55 1.83 2.51 -5.76
N TYR A 56 3.06 2.74 -5.31
CA TYR A 56 3.83 3.92 -5.70
C TYR A 56 3.93 4.04 -7.23
N LYS A 57 3.48 5.18 -7.79
CA LYS A 57 3.38 5.42 -9.26
C LYS A 57 2.50 4.43 -10.04
N PHE A 58 1.77 3.53 -9.37
CA PHE A 58 0.92 2.55 -10.04
C PHE A 58 -0.30 3.20 -10.70
N GLY A 59 -0.76 4.35 -10.18
CA GLY A 59 -1.86 5.14 -10.74
C GLY A 59 -1.62 5.63 -12.17
N LEU A 60 -0.38 5.60 -12.67
CA LEU A 60 0.00 5.99 -14.04
C LEU A 60 0.16 4.79 -14.98
N VAL A 61 0.07 3.57 -14.46
CA VAL A 61 0.33 2.34 -15.23
C VAL A 61 -0.97 1.79 -15.80
N TYR A 62 -0.96 1.54 -17.11
CA TYR A 62 -2.01 0.79 -17.80
C TYR A 62 -1.71 -0.70 -17.71
N THR A 63 -2.43 -1.41 -16.85
CA THR A 63 -2.27 -2.85 -16.66
C THR A 63 -3.11 -3.69 -17.63
N GLU A 64 -4.17 -3.09 -18.19
CA GLU A 64 -5.11 -3.75 -19.09
C GLU A 64 -5.72 -2.74 -20.08
N GLY A 65 -5.85 -3.14 -21.35
CA GLY A 65 -6.50 -2.32 -22.36
C GLY A 65 -7.99 -2.17 -22.08
N GLY A 66 -8.49 -0.92 -22.10
CA GLY A 66 -9.91 -0.61 -21.84
C GLY A 66 -10.27 -0.41 -20.36
N ARG A 67 -9.30 -0.51 -19.44
CA ARG A 67 -9.47 -0.15 -18.02
C ARG A 67 -8.75 1.17 -17.69
N PRO A 68 -9.22 1.91 -16.67
CA PRO A 68 -8.52 3.10 -16.21
C PRO A 68 -7.12 2.75 -15.68
N PRO A 69 -6.16 3.69 -15.72
CA PRO A 69 -4.82 3.46 -15.18
C PRO A 69 -4.89 3.27 -13.66
N GLY A 70 -4.00 2.42 -13.13
CA GLY A 70 -4.04 2.02 -11.72
C GLY A 70 -5.06 0.93 -11.39
N PHE A 71 -5.46 0.11 -12.36
CA PHE A 71 -6.33 -1.05 -12.13
C PHE A 71 -5.53 -2.25 -11.60
N ASP A 72 -5.85 -2.72 -10.39
CA ASP A 72 -5.26 -3.93 -9.81
C ASP A 72 -6.03 -5.17 -10.27
N ARG A 73 -5.43 -5.91 -11.23
CA ARG A 73 -6.02 -7.11 -11.83
C ARG A 73 -6.26 -8.25 -10.83
N VAL A 74 -5.47 -8.33 -9.75
CA VAL A 74 -5.63 -9.39 -8.74
C VAL A 74 -6.87 -9.14 -7.87
N ARG A 75 -7.21 -7.86 -7.67
CA ARG A 75 -8.36 -7.43 -6.83
C ARG A 75 -9.59 -7.05 -7.64
N GLY A 76 -9.43 -6.88 -8.95
CA GLY A 76 -10.52 -6.43 -9.82
C GLY A 76 -11.00 -5.01 -9.50
N ALA A 77 -10.13 -4.17 -8.93
CA ALA A 77 -10.48 -2.85 -8.43
C ALA A 77 -9.48 -1.78 -8.88
N GLU A 78 -9.98 -0.57 -9.09
CA GLU A 78 -9.16 0.63 -9.29
C GLU A 78 -8.65 1.13 -7.95
N ILE A 79 -7.37 1.48 -7.85
CA ILE A 79 -6.78 1.93 -6.60
C ILE A 79 -7.39 3.27 -6.14
N GLY A 80 -7.66 3.39 -4.83
CA GLY A 80 -8.27 4.58 -4.26
C GLY A 80 -7.34 5.80 -4.22
N ASN A 81 -6.08 5.60 -3.85
CA ASN A 81 -5.10 6.69 -3.78
C ASN A 81 -4.03 6.55 -4.88
N LYS A 82 -4.11 7.42 -5.88
CA LYS A 82 -3.21 7.43 -7.04
C LYS A 82 -2.04 8.38 -6.88
N ASP A 83 -2.23 9.48 -6.16
CA ASP A 83 -1.26 10.57 -6.03
C ASP A 83 -0.73 10.65 -4.61
N PHE A 84 0.38 9.96 -4.38
CA PHE A 84 1.14 10.08 -3.15
C PHE A 84 2.64 9.95 -3.40
N ASN A 85 3.42 10.60 -2.55
CA ASN A 85 4.87 10.52 -2.56
C ASN A 85 5.39 9.71 -1.36
N LEU A 86 6.59 9.17 -1.53
CA LEU A 86 7.32 8.50 -0.46
C LEU A 86 8.31 9.49 0.17
N ASP A 87 8.01 9.91 1.39
CA ASP A 87 8.82 10.90 2.10
C ASP A 87 10.14 10.30 2.57
N VAL A 88 10.07 9.13 3.21
CA VAL A 88 11.20 8.45 3.87
C VAL A 88 11.84 7.33 3.04
N LEU A 89 11.21 6.95 1.92
CA LEU A 89 11.69 5.89 1.02
C LEU A 89 11.94 6.43 -0.38
N GLU A 90 12.94 5.90 -1.07
CA GLU A 90 13.18 6.10 -2.49
C GLU A 90 13.08 4.77 -3.24
N GLU A 91 12.49 4.77 -4.43
CA GLU A 91 12.44 3.59 -5.30
C GLU A 91 13.85 3.30 -5.83
N ALA A 92 14.41 2.15 -5.45
CA ALA A 92 15.75 1.73 -5.88
C ALA A 92 15.69 0.84 -7.13
N TYR A 93 14.70 -0.04 -7.22
CA TYR A 93 14.50 -0.93 -8.36
C TYR A 93 13.07 -1.47 -8.42
N THR A 94 12.50 -1.58 -9.62
CA THR A 94 11.23 -2.25 -9.87
C THR A 94 11.40 -3.18 -11.07
N THR A 95 10.99 -4.46 -10.93
CA THR A 95 11.05 -5.44 -12.02
C THR A 95 10.13 -5.05 -13.17
N GLU A 96 10.43 -5.50 -14.40
CA GLU A 96 9.65 -5.24 -15.62
C GLU A 96 8.15 -5.50 -15.47
N HIS A 97 7.77 -6.63 -14.86
CA HIS A 97 6.36 -6.99 -14.63
C HIS A 97 5.82 -6.55 -13.26
N TRP A 98 6.51 -5.67 -12.54
CA TRP A 98 6.09 -5.11 -11.26
C TRP A 98 5.75 -6.19 -10.20
N LEU A 99 6.46 -7.32 -10.27
CA LEU A 99 6.36 -8.41 -9.30
C LEU A 99 7.14 -8.06 -8.02
N VAL A 100 8.33 -7.49 -8.18
CA VAL A 100 9.21 -7.12 -7.07
C VAL A 100 9.57 -5.63 -7.17
N ARG A 101 9.50 -4.95 -6.02
CA ARG A 101 9.86 -3.55 -5.85
C ARG A 101 10.79 -3.43 -4.66
N ILE A 102 11.91 -2.77 -4.86
CA ILE A 102 12.96 -2.57 -3.86
C ILE A 102 13.00 -1.07 -3.56
N TYR A 103 12.87 -0.75 -2.29
CA TYR A 103 12.93 0.62 -1.78
C TYR A 103 14.14 0.76 -0.88
N LYS A 104 14.79 1.91 -0.97
CA LYS A 104 15.89 2.31 -0.10
C LYS A 104 15.40 3.35 0.89
N VAL A 105 15.82 3.23 2.15
CA VAL A 105 15.52 4.20 3.19
C VAL A 105 16.38 5.44 2.97
N LYS A 106 15.75 6.61 2.91
CA LYS A 106 16.47 7.88 2.78
C LYS A 106 17.25 8.19 4.07
N PRO A 107 18.40 8.87 3.97
CA PRO A 107 19.09 9.35 5.15
C PRO A 107 18.22 10.36 5.91
N LEU A 108 18.51 10.54 7.20
CA LEU A 108 17.85 11.57 8.00
C LEU A 108 18.02 12.95 7.35
N PRO A 109 17.01 13.83 7.44
CA PRO A 109 17.12 15.19 6.93
C PRO A 109 18.35 15.88 7.53
N ASN A 110 19.15 16.53 6.68
CA ASN A 110 20.38 17.20 7.08
C ASN A 110 20.15 18.43 7.99
N ARG A 111 18.87 18.80 8.21
CA ARG A 111 18.42 19.78 9.19
C ARG A 111 17.25 19.15 9.95
N GLY A 112 17.46 18.83 11.22
CA GLY A 112 16.38 18.39 12.10
C GLY A 112 15.42 19.55 12.31
N VAL A 113 14.24 19.46 11.73
CA VAL A 113 13.08 20.29 12.07
C VAL A 113 12.05 19.39 12.71
#